data_AF-A0A2W7C2P9-F1
#
_entry.id   AF-A0A2W7C2P9-F1
#
_cell.length_a   1.000
_cell.length_b   1.000
_cell.length_c   1.000
_cell.angle_alpha   90.00
_cell.angle_beta   90.00
_cell.angle_gamma   90.00
#
_symmetry.space_group_name_H-M   'P 1'
#
loop_
_entity.id
_entity.type
_entity.pdbx_description
1 polymer ?
#
loop_
_entity_poly.entity_id
_entity_poly.type
_entity_poly.pdbx_seq_one_letter_code
_entity_poly.pdbx_strand_id
1 'polypeptide(L)'
;MPDVAVLDVRLYDQPIGTLTHLQGDRTIFAFNEDYVENPDRPTLSLSFKDNLGGLITNIRPTQRVVPPFFSNLLSEGGLQR
;
A
#
# COMPACT_ATOMS: atom_id res chain seq x y z
N MET A 1 -0.11 16.13 -19.41
CA MET A 1 -0.99 15.70 -18.30
C MET A 1 -0.08 15.07 -17.25
N PRO A 2 -0.35 15.22 -15.94
CA PRO A 2 0.34 14.41 -14.93
C PRO A 2 0.27 12.94 -15.31
N ASP A 3 1.40 12.25 -15.43
CA ASP A 3 1.39 10.79 -15.52
C ASP A 3 1.13 10.27 -14.10
N VAL A 4 -0.14 10.00 -13.81
CA VAL A 4 -0.57 9.40 -12.54
C VAL A 4 -0.96 7.98 -12.85
N ALA A 5 -0.20 7.02 -12.32
CA ALA A 5 -0.53 5.62 -12.38
C ALA A 5 -1.17 5.19 -11.06
N VAL A 6 -2.25 4.41 -11.14
CA VAL A 6 -2.97 3.91 -9.97
C VAL A 6 -3.09 2.40 -10.10
N LEU A 7 -2.74 1.68 -9.03
CA LEU A 7 -2.90 0.24 -8.92
C LEU A 7 -3.88 -0.07 -7.78
N ASP A 8 -4.85 -0.94 -8.06
CA ASP A 8 -5.72 -1.50 -7.04
C ASP A 8 -4.96 -2.53 -6.21
N VAL A 9 -5.01 -2.39 -4.89
CA VAL A 9 -4.49 -3.36 -3.95
C VAL A 9 -5.66 -4.20 -3.46
N ARG A 10 -5.63 -5.49 -3.78
CA ARG A 10 -6.63 -6.47 -3.36
C ARG A 10 -6.01 -7.46 -2.38
N LEU A 11 -6.77 -7.84 -1.36
CA LEU A 11 -6.44 -8.94 -0.48
C LEU A 11 -7.50 -10.02 -0.67
N TYR A 12 -7.08 -11.16 -1.21
CA TYR A 12 -8.00 -12.09 -1.88
C TYR A 12 -8.80 -11.33 -2.96
N ASP A 13 -10.12 -11.50 -3.00
CA ASP A 13 -10.99 -10.79 -3.93
C ASP A 13 -11.53 -9.46 -3.39
N GLN A 14 -11.09 -9.01 -2.21
CA GLN A 14 -11.55 -7.74 -1.63
C GLN A 14 -10.59 -6.59 -1.98
N PRO A 15 -11.07 -5.49 -2.59
CA PRO A 15 -10.27 -4.28 -2.78
C PRO A 15 -10.06 -3.60 -1.42
N ILE A 16 -8.79 -3.45 -1.01
CA ILE A 16 -8.45 -2.93 0.31
C ILE A 16 -7.83 -1.53 0.26
N GLY A 17 -7.34 -1.09 -0.91
CA GLY A 17 -6.68 0.19 -1.05
C GLY A 17 -6.13 0.44 -2.45
N THR A 18 -5.43 1.56 -2.61
CA THR A 18 -4.80 1.95 -3.87
C THR A 18 -3.35 2.32 -3.66
N LEU A 19 -2.48 1.91 -4.58
CA LEU A 19 -1.10 2.37 -4.70
C LEU A 19 -1.02 3.36 -5.85
N THR A 20 -0.79 4.64 -5.52
CA THR A 20 -0.78 5.75 -6.47
C THR A 20 0.64 6.24 -6.68
N HIS A 21 1.10 6.21 -7.92
CA HIS A 21 2.34 6.85 -8.34
C HIS A 21 2.05 8.28 -8.82
N LEU A 22 2.63 9.25 -8.12
CA LEU A 22 2.48 10.68 -8.38
C LEU A 22 3.73 11.22 -9.07
N GLN A 23 3.56 12.39 -9.70
CA GLN A 23 4.68 13.17 -10.22
C GLN A 23 5.74 13.44 -9.15
N GLY A 24 7.00 13.46 -9.57
CA GLY A 24 8.14 13.61 -8.66
C GLY A 24 8.55 12.30 -7.99
N ASP A 25 8.16 11.16 -8.58
CA ASP A 25 8.60 9.82 -8.19
C ASP A 25 8.19 9.46 -6.75
N ARG A 26 6.96 9.87 -6.39
CA ARG A 26 6.36 9.65 -5.08
C ARG A 26 5.29 8.59 -5.19
N THR A 27 5.34 7.60 -4.30
CA THR A 27 4.33 6.56 -4.22
C THR A 27 3.56 6.72 -2.92
N ILE A 28 2.23 6.74 -3.02
CA ILE A 28 1.30 6.81 -1.90
C ILE A 28 0.50 5.52 -1.87
N PHE A 29 0.40 4.89 -0.70
CA PHE A 29 -0.55 3.82 -0.45
C PHE A 29 -1.61 4.33 0.52
N ALA A 30 -2.87 4.07 0.21
CA ALA A 30 -4.01 4.41 1.05
C ALA A 30 -4.99 3.23 1.10
N PHE A 31 -5.53 2.94 2.27
CA PHE A 31 -6.62 1.98 2.42
C PHE A 31 -7.96 2.59 2.00
N ASN A 32 -8.85 1.77 1.45
CA ASN A 32 -10.22 2.15 1.16
C ASN A 32 -11.01 2.33 2.46
N GLU A 33 -11.95 3.28 2.48
CA GLU A 33 -12.79 3.56 3.65
C GLU A 33 -13.56 2.32 4.11
N ASP A 34 -14.20 1.60 3.18
CA ASP A 34 -14.91 0.33 3.46
C ASP A 34 -14.02 -0.71 4.15
N TYR A 35 -12.73 -0.75 3.81
CA TYR A 35 -11.78 -1.65 4.46
C TYR A 35 -11.40 -1.16 5.85
N VAL A 36 -11.21 0.15 6.05
CA VAL A 36 -10.88 0.76 7.34
C VAL A 36 -12.04 0.61 8.34
N GLU A 37 -13.27 0.76 7.88
CA GLU A 37 -14.48 0.69 8.72
C GLU A 37 -14.89 -0.73 9.08
N ASN A 38 -14.42 -1.75 8.34
CA ASN A 38 -14.72 -3.14 8.64
C ASN A 38 -13.91 -3.63 9.87
N PRO A 39 -14.56 -3.98 11.01
CA PRO A 39 -13.87 -4.48 12.19
C PRO A 39 -13.31 -5.90 12.00
N ASP A 40 -13.92 -6.70 11.13
CA ASP A 40 -13.54 -8.08 10.80
C ASP A 40 -12.60 -8.17 9.58
N ARG A 41 -12.01 -7.03 9.18
CA ARG A 41 -11.14 -6.94 8.01
C ARG A 41 -9.98 -7.94 8.05
N PRO A 42 -9.66 -8.61 6.92
CA PRO A 42 -8.46 -9.43 6.83
C PRO A 42 -7.21 -8.56 6.96
N THR A 43 -6.21 -8.99 7.73
CA THR A 43 -4.97 -8.21 7.94
C THR A 43 -4.00 -8.39 6.76
N LEU A 44 -3.63 -7.30 6.09
CA LEU A 44 -2.60 -7.33 5.03
C LEU A 44 -1.20 -7.61 5.58
N SER A 45 -0.80 -6.89 6.62
CA SER A 45 0.49 -7.05 7.31
C SER A 45 0.42 -6.45 8.71
N LEU A 46 1.15 -7.03 9.65
CA LEU A 46 1.31 -6.48 11.00
C LEU A 46 2.04 -5.13 10.99
N SER A 47 2.80 -4.81 9.95
CA SER A 47 3.44 -3.49 9.80
C SER A 47 2.45 -2.33 9.70
N PHE A 48 1.18 -2.61 9.39
CA PHE A 48 0.10 -1.63 9.36
C PHE A 48 -0.73 -1.62 10.65
N LYS A 49 -0.31 -2.34 11.69
CA LYS A 49 -0.94 -2.28 13.02
C LYS A 49 -0.16 -1.39 13.96
N ASP A 50 -0.87 -0.57 14.72
CA ASP A 50 -0.29 0.16 15.83
C ASP A 50 -0.13 -0.74 17.07
N ASN A 51 0.42 -0.19 18.14
CA ASN A 51 0.68 -0.91 19.39
C ASN A 51 -0.59 -1.39 20.11
N LEU A 52 -1.76 -0.86 19.76
CA LEU A 52 -3.07 -1.24 20.28
C LEU A 52 -3.82 -2.18 19.32
N GLY A 53 -3.20 -2.56 18.20
CA GLY A 53 -3.80 -3.40 17.16
C GLY A 53 -4.69 -2.64 16.18
N GLY A 54 -4.77 -1.31 16.28
CA GLY A 54 -5.49 -0.44 15.35
C GLY A 54 -4.82 -0.39 13.98
N LEU A 55 -5.58 -0.11 12.92
CA LEU A 55 -5.04 0.01 11.57
C LEU A 55 -4.41 1.40 11.39
N ILE A 56 -3.15 1.44 10.97
CA ILE A 56 -2.44 2.65 10.60
C ILE A 56 -2.91 3.08 9.21
N THR A 57 -3.70 4.15 9.15
CA THR A 57 -4.22 4.71 7.89
C THR A 57 -3.38 5.87 7.37
N ASN A 58 -2.63 6.56 8.25
CA ASN A 58 -1.73 7.64 7.86
C ASN A 58 -0.36 7.09 7.44
N ILE A 59 -0.30 6.58 6.21
CA ILE A 59 0.89 5.94 5.65
C ILE A 59 1.75 7.01 4.99
N ARG A 60 3.02 7.10 5.41
CA ARG A 60 3.94 8.10 4.86
C ARG A 60 4.23 7.80 3.39
N PRO A 61 4.15 8.80 2.49
CA PRO A 61 4.60 8.64 1.11
C PRO A 61 6.07 8.24 1.04
N THR A 62 6.41 7.38 0.10
CA THR A 62 7.79 7.03 -0.24
C THR A 62 8.22 7.73 -1.53
N GLN A 63 9.52 7.96 -1.69
CA GLN A 63 10.08 8.56 -2.89
C GLN A 63 11.12 7.60 -3.48
N ARG A 64 11.17 7.45 -4.82
CA ARG A 64 12.05 6.53 -5.56
C ARG A 64 11.84 5.03 -5.33
N VAL A 65 11.07 4.66 -4.31
CA VAL A 65 10.76 3.27 -3.96
C VAL A 65 9.29 3.14 -3.61
N VAL A 66 8.74 1.94 -3.75
CA VAL A 66 7.40 1.61 -3.23
C VAL A 66 7.47 1.42 -1.70
N PRO A 67 6.34 1.52 -0.98
CA PRO A 67 6.33 1.36 0.47
C PRO A 67 6.94 0.02 0.93
N PRO A 68 7.54 -0.07 2.13
CA PRO A 68 8.36 -1.20 2.56
C PRO A 68 7.70 -2.58 2.37
N PHE A 69 6.42 -2.70 2.71
CA PHE A 69 5.66 -3.93 2.52
C PHE A 69 5.69 -4.40 1.05
N PHE A 70 5.44 -3.50 0.11
CA PHE A 70 5.42 -3.82 -1.32
C PHE A 70 6.83 -4.03 -1.88
N SER A 71 7.83 -3.33 -1.34
CA SER A 71 9.23 -3.54 -1.75
C SER A 71 9.69 -4.97 -1.48
N ASN A 72 9.23 -5.59 -0.39
CA ASN A 72 9.55 -6.99 -0.06
C ASN A 72 8.87 -8.01 -1.01
N LEU A 73 7.89 -7.59 -1.81
CA LEU A 73 7.27 -8.44 -2.83
C LEU A 73 8.04 -8.40 -4.15
N LEU A 74 9.00 -7.47 -4.28
CA LEU A 74 9.87 -7.40 -5.43
C LEU A 74 11.03 -8.40 -5.26
N SER A 75 11.55 -8.90 -6.38
CA SER A 75 12.69 -9.82 -6.35
C SER A 75 13.93 -9.13 -5.75
N GLU A 76 14.56 -9.76 -4.77
CA GLU A 76 15.72 -9.19 -4.06
C GLU A 76 17.03 -9.19 -4.86
N GLY A 77 17.11 -9.95 -5.95
CA GLY A 77 18.30 -9.99 -6.80
C GLY A 77 18.16 -10.98 -7.94
N GLY A 78 17.77 -10.51 -9.13
CA GLY A 78 17.85 -11.33 -10.34
C GLY A 78 17.02 -10.88 -11.54
N LEU A 79 15.94 -10.12 -11.36
CA LEU A 79 15.02 -9.76 -12.45
C LEU A 79 14.58 -8.29 -12.40
N GLN A 80 15.56 -7.39 -12.34
CA GLN A 80 15.40 -6.01 -12.77
C GLN A 80 16.28 -5.79 -14.00
N ARG A 81 15.76 -6.18 -15.17
CA ARG A 81 16.24 -5.72 -16.47
C ARG A 81 15.07 -5.14 -17.23
#